data_AF-A0A7Y5SSU7-F1
#
_entry.id   AF-A0A7Y5SSU7-F1
#
_cell.length_a   1.000
_cell.length_b   1.000
_cell.length_c   1.000
_cell.angle_alpha   90.00
_cell.angle_beta   90.00
_cell.angle_gamma   90.00
#
_symmetry.space_group_name_H-M   'P 1'
#
loop_
_entity.id
_entity.type
_entity.pdbx_description
1 polymer ?
#
loop_
_entity_poly.entity_id
_entity_poly.type
_entity_poly.pdbx_seq_one_letter_code
_entity_poly.pdbx_strand_id
1 'polypeptide(L)'
;MVAVIPVMAGVFVLATGISKMLSPEAFNEAVRAHALIPGWMTSAAVWVVPVGEAVIGGWALWLIGVHQTVGRASLWLVVLFAVFAGYAGLLWLNPPASGSSCGCGWSEAPAAWASICARNLLMVGLLSGVLLVEQNSHRSVSWSVNAAGPP
;
A
#
# COMPACT_ATOMS: atom_id res chain seq x y z
N MET A 1 13.98 -11.61 8.83
CA MET A 1 14.18 -10.35 8.07
C MET A 1 13.11 -10.11 7.03
N VAL A 2 12.71 -11.13 6.25
CA VAL A 2 11.73 -11.00 5.13
C VAL A 2 10.39 -10.36 5.55
N ALA A 3 9.90 -10.62 6.77
CA ALA A 3 8.62 -10.07 7.25
C ALA A 3 8.68 -8.59 7.69
N VAL A 4 9.85 -7.99 7.91
CA VAL A 4 9.95 -6.63 8.47
C VAL A 4 9.33 -5.60 7.53
N ILE A 5 9.64 -5.70 6.23
CA ILE A 5 9.13 -4.78 5.20
C ILE A 5 7.58 -4.82 5.14
N PRO A 6 6.93 -5.98 4.94
CA PRO A 6 5.47 -6.03 4.87
C PRO A 6 4.79 -5.71 6.20
N VAL A 7 5.41 -5.96 7.35
CA VAL A 7 4.87 -5.49 8.65
C VAL A 7 4.87 -3.97 8.71
N MET A 8 6.00 -3.33 8.43
CA MET A 8 6.10 -1.87 8.46
C MET A 8 5.13 -1.21 7.45
N ALA A 9 5.03 -1.78 6.25
CA ALA A 9 4.09 -1.34 5.23
C ALA A 9 2.63 -1.53 5.68
N GLY A 10 2.29 -2.66 6.29
CA GLY A 10 0.95 -2.93 6.83
C GLY A 10 0.56 -1.98 7.96
N VAL A 11 1.47 -1.72 8.90
CA VAL A 11 1.27 -0.72 9.98
C VAL A 11 1.06 0.67 9.39
N PHE A 12 1.90 1.07 8.43
CA PHE A 12 1.78 2.37 7.77
C PHE A 12 0.42 2.55 7.10
N VAL A 13 0.01 1.59 6.26
CA VAL A 13 -1.26 1.61 5.55
C VAL A 13 -2.46 1.62 6.51
N LEU A 14 -2.40 0.82 7.58
CA LEU A 14 -3.44 0.79 8.60
C LEU A 14 -3.56 2.15 9.30
N ALA A 15 -2.43 2.73 9.71
CA ALA A 15 -2.38 4.01 10.40
C ALA A 15 -2.90 5.15 9.50
N THR A 16 -2.55 5.18 8.21
CA THR A 16 -3.06 6.19 7.28
C THR A 16 -4.55 6.03 7.02
N GLY A 17 -5.05 4.80 6.91
CA GLY A 17 -6.47 4.52 6.76
C GLY A 17 -7.27 5.02 7.96
N ILE A 18 -6.82 4.69 9.18
CA ILE A 18 -7.44 5.19 10.42
C ILE A 18 -7.39 6.72 10.49
N SER A 19 -6.24 7.32 10.22
CA SER A 19 -6.09 8.78 10.25
C SER A 19 -7.07 9.49 9.33
N LYS A 20 -7.35 8.95 8.13
CA LYS A 20 -8.32 9.52 7.19
C LYS A 20 -9.77 9.32 7.65
N MET A 21 -10.06 8.21 8.33
CA MET A 21 -11.39 7.98 8.92
C MET A 21 -11.68 8.90 10.12
N LEU A 22 -10.64 9.35 10.83
CA LEU A 22 -10.77 10.29 11.94
C LEU A 22 -11.02 11.75 11.49
N SER A 23 -10.72 12.07 10.23
CA SER A 23 -10.94 13.40 9.64
C SER A 23 -11.49 13.33 8.21
N PRO A 24 -12.70 12.77 8.03
CA PRO A 24 -13.27 12.53 6.70
C PRO A 24 -13.52 13.82 5.93
N GLU A 25 -13.81 14.94 6.60
CA GLU A 25 -13.98 16.26 5.98
C GLU A 25 -12.68 16.75 5.35
N ALA A 26 -11.57 16.68 6.09
CA ALA A 26 -10.25 17.07 5.58
C ALA A 26 -9.82 16.18 4.40
N PHE A 27 -10.12 14.89 4.46
CA PHE A 27 -9.86 13.97 3.34
C PHE A 27 -10.74 14.28 2.12
N ASN A 28 -12.03 14.59 2.32
CA ASN A 28 -12.95 15.00 1.26
C ASN A 28 -12.47 16.29 0.57
N GLU A 29 -12.06 17.30 1.34
CA GLU A 29 -11.49 18.54 0.80
C GLU A 29 -10.24 18.26 -0.05
N ALA A 30 -9.33 17.42 0.44
CA ALA A 30 -8.15 17.01 -0.32
C ALA A 30 -8.51 16.29 -1.63
N VAL A 31 -9.43 15.33 -1.59
CA VAL A 31 -9.87 14.57 -2.78
C VAL A 31 -10.54 15.49 -3.80
N ARG A 32 -11.34 16.47 -3.37
CA ARG A 32 -11.95 17.48 -4.25
C ARG A 32 -10.89 18.39 -4.86
N ALA A 33 -9.92 18.83 -4.08
CA ALA A 33 -8.83 19.70 -4.54
C ALA A 33 -7.97 19.04 -5.61
N HIS A 34 -7.84 17.72 -5.60
CA HIS A 34 -7.10 16.98 -6.64
C HIS A 34 -7.84 16.93 -7.99
N ALA A 35 -9.16 17.16 -8.01
CA ALA A 35 -10.01 17.19 -9.21
C ALA A 35 -9.88 15.97 -10.16
N LEU A 36 -9.37 14.84 -9.67
CA LEU A 36 -9.11 13.64 -10.48
C LEU A 36 -10.37 12.81 -10.71
N ILE A 37 -11.27 12.77 -9.72
CA ILE A 37 -12.51 12.00 -9.79
C ILE A 37 -13.72 12.95 -9.85
N PRO A 38 -14.80 12.57 -10.54
CA PRO A 38 -16.03 13.33 -10.55
C PRO A 38 -16.61 13.52 -9.14
N GLY A 39 -17.24 14.67 -8.88
CA GLY A 39 -17.80 15.00 -7.57
C GLY A 39 -18.79 13.96 -7.01
N TRP A 40 -19.52 13.26 -7.89
CA TRP A 40 -20.44 12.18 -7.49
C TRP A 40 -19.72 10.94 -6.94
N MET A 41 -18.46 10.70 -7.32
CA MET A 41 -17.62 9.63 -6.77
C MET A 41 -16.93 10.03 -5.47
N THR A 42 -16.75 11.32 -5.22
CA THR A 42 -15.98 11.80 -4.07
C THR A 42 -16.58 11.34 -2.73
N SER A 43 -17.90 11.36 -2.59
CA SER A 43 -18.56 10.89 -1.36
C SER A 43 -18.28 9.41 -1.08
N ALA A 44 -18.25 8.57 -2.11
CA ALA A 44 -17.89 7.16 -1.95
C ALA A 44 -16.39 7.00 -1.65
N ALA A 45 -15.52 7.73 -2.35
CA ALA A 45 -14.06 7.65 -2.19
C ALA A 45 -13.61 8.00 -0.75
N VAL A 46 -14.28 8.96 -0.11
CA VAL A 46 -14.01 9.38 1.27
C VAL A 46 -14.16 8.24 2.28
N TRP A 47 -15.02 7.26 2.01
CA TRP A 47 -15.21 6.10 2.88
C TRP A 47 -14.48 4.87 2.37
N VAL A 48 -14.60 4.57 1.07
CA VAL A 48 -14.06 3.35 0.47
C VAL A 48 -12.54 3.32 0.56
N VAL A 49 -11.86 4.44 0.30
CA VAL A 49 -10.39 4.46 0.30
C VAL A 49 -9.83 4.27 1.72
N PRO A 50 -10.23 5.05 2.74
CA PRO A 50 -9.72 4.88 4.10
C PRO A 50 -10.08 3.52 4.73
N VAL A 51 -11.30 3.05 4.51
CA VAL A 51 -11.73 1.71 4.98
C VAL A 51 -10.94 0.63 4.27
N GLY A 52 -10.76 0.73 2.96
CA GLY A 52 -9.95 -0.20 2.17
C GLY A 52 -8.50 -0.25 2.65
N GLU A 53 -7.88 0.90 2.92
CA GLU A 53 -6.55 0.98 3.53
C GLU A 53 -6.51 0.27 4.88
N ALA A 54 -7.41 0.62 5.80
CA ALA A 54 -7.43 0.03 7.13
C ALA A 54 -7.64 -1.50 7.10
N VAL A 55 -8.57 -1.97 6.26
CA VAL A 55 -8.84 -3.41 6.10
C VAL A 55 -7.64 -4.12 5.51
N ILE A 56 -7.03 -3.60 4.44
CA ILE A 56 -5.87 -4.24 3.80
C ILE A 56 -4.66 -4.24 4.74
N GLY A 57 -4.38 -3.13 5.42
CA GLY A 57 -3.30 -3.02 6.39
C GLY A 57 -3.48 -3.99 7.56
N GLY A 58 -4.66 -3.99 8.17
CA GLY A 58 -4.99 -4.92 9.26
C GLY A 58 -4.97 -6.39 8.83
N TRP A 59 -5.50 -6.69 7.65
CA TRP A 59 -5.49 -8.04 7.09
C TRP A 59 -4.08 -8.55 6.81
N ALA A 60 -3.21 -7.71 6.24
CA ALA A 60 -1.80 -8.05 6.02
C ALA A 60 -1.09 -8.36 7.34
N LEU A 61 -1.31 -7.55 8.38
CA LEU A 61 -0.74 -7.79 9.72
C LEU A 61 -1.26 -9.08 10.34
N TRP A 62 -2.55 -9.37 10.21
CA TRP A 62 -3.15 -10.61 10.69
C TRP A 62 -2.58 -11.84 9.97
N LEU A 63 -2.46 -11.80 8.64
CA LEU A 63 -1.83 -12.86 7.85
C LEU A 63 -0.39 -13.14 8.25
N ILE A 64 0.39 -12.10 8.57
CA ILE A 64 1.78 -12.26 9.02
C ILE A 64 1.83 -12.78 10.45
N GLY A 65 1.07 -12.16 11.37
CA GLY A 65 1.14 -12.48 12.79
C GLY A 65 0.56 -13.85 13.14
N VAL A 66 -0.61 -14.18 12.58
CA VAL A 66 -1.36 -15.40 12.92
C VAL A 66 -1.02 -16.54 11.98
N HIS A 67 -1.04 -16.29 10.66
CA HIS A 67 -0.87 -17.34 9.66
C HIS A 67 0.57 -17.51 9.17
N GLN A 68 1.49 -16.61 9.54
CA GLN A 68 2.88 -16.61 9.09
C GLN A 68 3.01 -16.63 7.55
N THR A 69 1.98 -16.15 6.83
CA THR A 69 1.94 -16.12 5.36
C THR A 69 2.38 -14.76 4.84
N VAL A 70 3.70 -14.53 4.83
CA VAL A 70 4.30 -13.25 4.45
C VAL A 70 4.00 -12.89 3.00
N GLY A 71 3.94 -13.86 2.09
CA GLY A 71 3.80 -13.61 0.66
C GLY A 71 2.40 -13.18 0.31
N ARG A 72 1.40 -13.86 0.89
CA ARG A 72 -0.01 -13.44 0.72
C ARG A 72 -0.25 -12.04 1.24
N ALA A 73 0.34 -11.68 2.38
CA ALA A 73 0.25 -10.32 2.92
C ALA A 73 0.94 -9.30 1.98
N SER A 74 2.13 -9.64 1.49
CA SER A 74 2.92 -8.79 0.59
C SER A 74 2.19 -8.53 -0.74
N LEU A 75 1.47 -9.51 -1.27
CA LEU A 75 0.69 -9.36 -2.50
C LEU A 75 -0.39 -8.26 -2.38
N TRP A 76 -1.18 -8.27 -1.31
CA TRP A 76 -2.21 -7.25 -1.10
C TRP A 76 -1.63 -5.85 -0.95
N LEU A 77 -0.50 -5.75 -0.25
CA LEU A 77 0.21 -4.48 -0.09
C LEU A 77 0.79 -3.99 -1.43
N VAL A 78 1.37 -4.88 -2.25
CA VAL A 78 1.85 -4.53 -3.60
C VAL A 78 0.73 -3.91 -4.43
N VAL A 79 -0.44 -4.54 -4.47
CA VAL A 79 -1.59 -4.03 -5.24
C VAL A 79 -1.98 -2.63 -4.76
N LEU A 80 -2.08 -2.43 -3.44
CA LEU A 80 -2.46 -1.14 -2.88
C LEU A 80 -1.42 -0.05 -3.19
N PHE A 81 -0.13 -0.32 -2.96
CA PHE A 81 0.94 0.63 -3.27
C PHE A 81 1.04 0.91 -4.77
N ALA A 82 0.75 -0.06 -5.64
CA ALA A 82 0.71 0.17 -7.09
C ALA A 82 -0.45 1.10 -7.48
N VAL A 83 -1.62 0.96 -6.86
CA VAL A 83 -2.75 1.90 -7.05
C VAL A 83 -2.36 3.31 -6.60
N PHE A 84 -1.71 3.45 -5.45
CA PHE A 84 -1.24 4.76 -4.96
C PHE A 84 -0.13 5.38 -5.81
N ALA A 85 0.79 4.55 -6.33
CA ALA A 85 1.79 4.99 -7.28
C ALA A 85 1.13 5.51 -8.57
N GLY A 86 0.16 4.78 -9.11
CA GLY A 86 -0.59 5.18 -10.30
C GLY A 86 -1.35 6.49 -10.07
N TYR A 87 -2.05 6.62 -8.94
CA TYR A 87 -2.75 7.84 -8.56
C TYR A 87 -1.81 9.05 -8.47
N ALA A 88 -0.69 8.90 -7.77
CA ALA A 88 0.32 9.95 -7.65
C ALA A 88 1.00 10.26 -9.00
N GLY A 89 1.18 9.26 -9.87
CA GLY A 89 1.69 9.44 -11.23
C GLY A 89 0.75 10.26 -12.10
N LEU A 90 -0.56 10.01 -12.04
CA LEU A 90 -1.57 10.82 -12.75
C LEU A 90 -1.54 12.28 -12.30
N LEU A 91 -1.46 12.52 -10.98
CA LEU A 91 -1.35 13.85 -10.41
C LEU A 91 0.03 14.49 -10.60
N TRP A 92 1.06 13.72 -10.90
CA TRP A 92 2.35 14.31 -11.32
C TRP A 92 2.28 14.83 -12.75
N LEU A 93 1.56 14.13 -13.65
CA LEU A 93 1.38 14.56 -15.04
C LEU A 93 0.45 15.78 -15.16
N ASN A 94 -0.58 15.87 -14.32
CA ASN A 94 -1.50 17.00 -14.25
C ASN A 94 -1.63 17.46 -12.80
N PRO A 95 -0.66 18.25 -12.29
CA PRO A 95 -0.62 18.63 -10.89
C PRO A 95 -1.73 19.61 -10.51
N PRO A 96 -2.46 19.36 -9.42
CA PRO A 96 -3.35 20.35 -8.84
C PRO A 96 -2.55 21.53 -8.28
N ALA A 97 -3.22 22.66 -8.07
CA ALA A 97 -2.60 23.91 -7.61
C ALA A 97 -1.89 23.78 -6.24
N SER A 98 -2.29 22.81 -5.41
CA SER A 98 -1.66 22.48 -4.13
C SER A 98 -1.01 21.10 -4.18
N GLY A 99 0.19 20.98 -3.61
CA GLY A 99 0.81 19.67 -3.34
C GLY A 99 -0.03 18.83 -2.38
N SER A 100 0.30 17.55 -2.24
CA SER A 100 -0.43 16.67 -1.33
C SER A 100 -0.10 17.03 0.12
N SER A 101 -1.11 17.37 0.93
CA SER A 101 -0.97 17.44 2.40
C SER A 101 -0.70 16.06 3.02
N CYS A 102 -0.80 14.99 2.24
CA CYS A 102 -0.52 13.61 2.65
C CYS A 102 0.98 13.30 2.75
N GLY A 103 1.83 14.31 2.99
CA GLY A 103 3.28 14.20 3.13
C GLY A 103 3.67 13.41 4.38
N CYS A 104 3.52 12.09 4.31
CA CYS A 104 3.96 11.12 5.31
C CYS A 104 3.56 11.47 6.75
N GLY A 105 2.30 11.20 7.09
CA GLY A 105 1.89 10.86 8.45
C GLY A 105 2.50 11.73 9.54
N TRP A 106 2.13 13.02 9.54
CA TRP A 106 2.27 14.04 10.61
C TRP A 106 3.04 15.30 10.21
N SER A 107 3.55 15.40 8.98
CA SER A 107 4.04 16.69 8.44
C SER A 107 2.96 17.38 7.61
N GLU A 108 2.67 18.64 7.94
CA GLU A 108 1.74 19.49 7.16
C GLU A 108 2.37 20.04 5.87
N ALA A 109 3.66 19.77 5.63
CA ALA A 109 4.35 20.28 4.45
C ALA A 109 3.87 19.54 3.18
N PRO A 110 3.42 20.27 2.14
CA PRO A 110 2.98 19.65 0.90
C PRO A 110 4.10 18.84 0.25
N ALA A 111 3.88 17.53 0.07
CA ALA A 111 4.81 16.68 -0.64
C ALA A 111 4.54 16.73 -2.16
N ALA A 112 5.62 16.79 -2.95
CA ALA A 112 5.53 16.75 -4.40
C ALA A 112 5.02 15.37 -4.89
N TRP A 113 4.08 15.36 -5.83
CA TRP A 113 3.46 14.15 -6.38
C TRP A 113 4.48 13.16 -6.97
N ALA A 114 5.55 13.66 -7.59
CA ALA A 114 6.65 12.83 -8.08
C ALA A 114 7.35 12.06 -6.95
N SER A 115 7.57 12.70 -5.80
CA SER A 115 8.17 12.04 -4.63
C SER A 115 7.24 10.97 -4.06
N ILE A 116 5.94 11.24 -4.00
CA ILE A 116 4.92 10.28 -3.54
C ILE A 116 4.88 9.07 -4.49
N CYS A 117 4.86 9.31 -5.80
CA CYS A 117 4.89 8.26 -6.82
C CYS A 117 6.15 7.38 -6.66
N ALA A 118 7.33 7.99 -6.58
CA ALA A 118 8.60 7.29 -6.42
C ALA A 118 8.64 6.44 -5.14
N ARG A 119 8.14 6.95 -4.01
CA ARG A 119 8.06 6.21 -2.74
C ARG A 119 7.15 5.00 -2.84
N ASN A 120 5.98 5.15 -3.45
CA ASN A 120 5.04 4.04 -3.64
C ASN A 120 5.62 2.98 -4.60
N LEU A 121 6.30 3.38 -5.68
CA LEU A 121 6.99 2.46 -6.58
C LEU A 121 8.15 1.72 -5.88
N LEU A 122 8.89 2.39 -5.01
CA LEU A 122 9.92 1.75 -4.19
C LEU A 122 9.30 0.66 -3.28
N MET A 123 8.17 0.95 -2.62
CA MET A 123 7.46 -0.04 -1.81
C MET A 123 6.95 -1.22 -2.65
N VAL A 124 6.43 -0.97 -3.84
CA VAL A 124 6.07 -2.04 -4.80
C VAL A 124 7.28 -2.92 -5.10
N GLY A 125 8.44 -2.32 -5.39
CA GLY A 125 9.68 -3.06 -5.67
C GLY A 125 10.14 -3.90 -4.47
N LEU A 126 10.16 -3.33 -3.27
CA LEU A 126 10.57 -4.02 -2.04
C LEU A 126 9.64 -5.19 -1.70
N LEU A 127 8.33 -4.99 -1.76
CA LEU A 127 7.34 -6.04 -1.47
C LEU A 127 7.32 -7.11 -2.56
N SER A 128 7.53 -6.74 -3.83
CA SER A 128 7.69 -7.71 -4.92
C SER A 128 8.96 -8.54 -4.74
N GLY A 129 10.06 -7.94 -4.27
CA GLY A 129 11.27 -8.66 -3.88
C GLY A 129 11.01 -9.70 -2.80
N VAL A 130 10.20 -9.36 -1.78
CA VAL A 130 9.77 -10.31 -0.74
C VAL A 130 8.99 -11.49 -1.34
N LEU A 131 8.05 -11.23 -2.25
CA LEU A 131 7.30 -12.28 -2.96
C LEU A 131 8.21 -13.23 -3.73
N LEU A 132 9.19 -12.69 -4.46
CA LEU A 132 10.13 -13.50 -5.25
C LEU A 132 11.02 -14.37 -4.37
N VAL A 133 11.50 -13.85 -3.24
CA VAL A 133 12.29 -14.63 -2.28
C VAL A 133 11.48 -15.79 -1.73
N GLU A 134 10.24 -15.56 -1.33
CA GLU A 134 9.37 -16.61 -0.78
C GLU A 134 9.02 -17.69 -1.82
N GLN A 135 8.69 -17.29 -3.06
CA GLN A 135 8.45 -18.23 -4.16
C GLN A 135 9.66 -19.11 -4.44
N ASN A 136 10.86 -18.53 -4.41
CA ASN A 136 12.11 -19.27 -4.61
C ASN A 136 12.39 -20.24 -3.45
N SER A 137 12.11 -19.84 -2.20
CA SER A 137 12.23 -20.71 -1.03
C SER A 137 11.29 -21.92 -1.09
N HIS A 138 10.05 -21.75 -1.57
CA HIS A 138 9.13 -22.89 -1.74
C HIS A 138 9.57 -23.83 -2.87
N ARG A 139 10.09 -23.28 -3.98
CA ARG A 139 10.61 -24.09 -5.08
C ARG A 139 11.78 -24.96 -4.64
N SER A 140 12.77 -24.41 -3.96
CA SER A 140 13.96 -25.18 -3.55
C SER A 140 13.62 -26.37 -2.66
N VAL A 141 12.65 -26.22 -1.74
CA VAL A 141 12.16 -27.32 -0.89
C VAL A 141 11.44 -28.39 -1.70
N SER A 142 10.62 -28.02 -2.70
CA SER A 142 9.93 -29.01 -3.54
C SER A 142 10.89 -29.85 -4.39
N TRP A 143 11.99 -29.25 -4.85
CA TRP A 143 13.02 -29.96 -5.61
C TRP A 143 13.79 -30.98 -4.76
N SER A 144 14.13 -30.63 -3.52
CA SER A 144 14.86 -31.55 -2.63
C SER A 144 14.03 -32.78 -2.23
N VAL A 145 12.73 -32.59 -1.99
CA VAL A 145 11.81 -33.70 -1.68
C VAL A 145 11.65 -34.65 -2.87
N ASN A 146 11.47 -34.11 -4.09
CA ASN A 146 11.34 -34.94 -5.28
C ASN A 146 12.64 -35.67 -5.66
N ALA A 147 13.80 -35.04 -5.41
CA ALA A 147 15.10 -35.64 -5.67
C ALA A 147 15.45 -36.80 -4.71
N ALA A 148 14.83 -36.87 -3.54
CA ALA A 148 15.08 -37.92 -2.56
C ALA A 148 14.43 -39.27 -2.92
N GLY A 149 13.48 -39.31 -3.86
CA GLY A 149 12.74 -40.52 -4.26
C GLY A 149 11.83 -41.08 -3.14
N PRO A 150 10.80 -41.89 -3.48
CA PRO A 150 10.11 -42.67 -2.47
C PRO A 150 11.07 -43.70 -1.84
N PRO A 151 10.89 -44.06 -0.55
CA PRO A 151 11.73 -45.04 0.13
C PRO A 151 11.67 -46.43 -0.52
#